data_AF-A0A838XJP4-F1
#
_entry.id   AF-A0A838XJP4-F1
#
_cell.length_a   1.000
_cell.length_b   1.000
_cell.length_c   1.000
_cell.angle_alpha   90.00
_cell.angle_beta   90.00
_cell.angle_gamma   90.00
#
_symmetry.space_group_name_H-M   'P 1'
#
loop_
_entity.id
_entity.type
_entity.pdbx_description
1 polymer ?
#
loop_
_entity_poly.entity_id
_entity_poly.type
_entity_poly.pdbx_seq_one_letter_code
_entity_poly.pdbx_strand_id
1 'polypeptide(L)'
;MTDCRVAAIGRELAELSREWARLDGEGCAVQGARKIRLDRMEREVLDRIDLLQAEACGTLATSPAGAMVQTMLAYDLANKLYEFIPDDAPAYEVSALLRALTRALYSAVDAIAATTGEDPNSLGADHFMAREWHPFHLCERAGERSSTQHEKNA
;
A
#
# COMPACT_ATOMS: atom_id res chain seq x y z
N MET A 1 -8.31 -12.92 -19.82
CA MET A 1 -7.41 -12.45 -18.74
C MET A 1 -8.29 -11.83 -17.69
N THR A 2 -8.30 -12.39 -16.48
CA THR A 2 -9.02 -11.80 -15.34
C THR A 2 -8.28 -10.52 -14.94
N ASP A 3 -9.00 -9.42 -14.80
CA ASP A 3 -8.41 -8.14 -14.41
C ASP A 3 -7.71 -8.27 -13.04
N CYS A 4 -6.48 -7.78 -12.93
CA CYS A 4 -5.72 -7.81 -11.67
C CYS A 4 -6.47 -7.02 -10.58
N ARG A 5 -6.59 -7.56 -9.35
CA ARG A 5 -7.31 -6.91 -8.24
C ARG A 5 -6.78 -5.50 -7.95
N VAL A 6 -5.46 -5.31 -7.98
CA VAL A 6 -4.84 -3.98 -7.79
C VAL A 6 -5.25 -3.00 -8.89
N ALA A 7 -5.41 -3.47 -10.13
CA ALA A 7 -5.91 -2.63 -11.22
C ALA A 7 -7.39 -2.26 -11.03
N ALA A 8 -8.21 -3.18 -10.49
CA ALA A 8 -9.59 -2.88 -10.13
C ALA A 8 -9.67 -1.85 -9.00
N ILE A 9 -8.82 -1.97 -7.98
CA ILE A 9 -8.70 -0.97 -6.90
C ILE A 9 -8.30 0.39 -7.49
N GLY A 10 -7.34 0.45 -8.41
CA GLY A 10 -6.95 1.70 -9.06
C GLY A 10 -8.10 2.43 -9.76
N ARG A 11 -9.01 1.69 -10.40
CA ARG A 11 -10.21 2.28 -11.03
C ARG A 11 -11.19 2.83 -10.00
N GLU A 12 -11.45 2.07 -8.94
CA GLU A 12 -12.33 2.51 -7.85
C GLU A 12 -11.76 3.74 -7.14
N LEU A 13 -10.44 3.78 -6.87
CA LEU A 13 -9.76 4.95 -6.34
C LEU A 13 -9.94 6.17 -7.26
N ALA A 14 -9.80 6.02 -8.58
CA ALA A 14 -10.00 7.12 -9.51
C ALA A 14 -11.46 7.62 -9.57
N GLU A 15 -12.44 6.76 -9.33
CA GLU A 15 -13.85 7.14 -9.18
C GLU A 15 -14.08 7.90 -7.88
N LEU A 16 -13.59 7.37 -6.75
CA LEU A 16 -13.71 7.99 -5.44
C LEU A 16 -12.99 9.35 -5.36
N SER A 17 -11.81 9.49 -5.97
CA SER A 17 -11.10 10.79 -6.02
C SER A 17 -11.91 11.84 -6.80
N ARG A 18 -12.60 11.45 -7.87
CA ARG A 18 -13.48 12.36 -8.62
C ARG A 18 -14.71 12.73 -7.80
N GLU A 19 -15.29 11.77 -7.09
CA GLU A 19 -16.42 12.03 -6.22
C GLU A 19 -16.04 12.95 -5.05
N TRP A 20 -14.91 12.71 -4.40
CA TRP A 20 -14.36 13.56 -3.36
C TRP A 20 -14.15 15.00 -3.85
N ALA A 21 -13.47 15.18 -5.00
CA ALA A 21 -13.26 16.51 -5.57
C ALA A 21 -14.58 17.25 -5.89
N ARG A 22 -15.61 16.52 -6.33
CA ARG A 22 -16.96 17.10 -6.52
C ARG A 22 -17.58 17.51 -5.18
N LEU A 23 -17.52 16.66 -4.17
CA LEU A 23 -18.08 16.92 -2.84
C LEU A 23 -17.40 18.12 -2.17
N ASP A 24 -16.08 18.20 -2.25
CA ASP A 24 -15.29 19.32 -1.71
C ASP A 24 -15.65 20.65 -2.41
N GLY A 25 -15.70 20.63 -3.75
CA GLY A 25 -16.11 21.79 -4.54
C GLY A 25 -17.53 22.28 -4.23
N GLU A 26 -18.49 21.37 -4.05
CA GLU A 26 -19.85 21.71 -3.62
C GLU A 26 -19.90 22.17 -2.15
N GLY A 27 -19.09 21.55 -1.29
CA GLY A 27 -19.00 21.81 0.14
C GLY A 27 -18.52 23.23 0.45
N CYS A 28 -17.63 23.78 -0.38
CA CYS A 28 -17.15 25.16 -0.25
C CYS A 28 -18.25 26.22 -0.46
N ALA A 29 -19.33 25.87 -1.18
CA ALA A 29 -20.35 26.82 -1.61
C ALA A 29 -21.65 26.79 -0.76
N VAL A 30 -21.75 25.90 0.23
CA VAL A 30 -23.01 25.66 0.97
C VAL A 30 -22.81 25.71 2.49
N GLN A 31 -23.91 25.97 3.21
CA GLN A 31 -23.93 26.09 4.67
C GLN A 31 -25.10 25.30 5.28
N GLY A 32 -25.09 25.14 6.60
CA GLY A 32 -26.18 24.51 7.37
C GLY A 32 -26.34 23.00 7.09
N ALA A 33 -27.58 22.51 7.12
CA ALA A 33 -27.88 21.07 7.03
C ALA A 33 -27.34 20.40 5.74
N ARG A 34 -27.21 21.16 4.65
CA ARG A 34 -26.62 20.66 3.39
C ARG A 34 -25.12 20.44 3.52
N LYS A 35 -24.38 21.36 4.17
CA LYS A 35 -22.94 21.20 4.43
C LYS A 35 -22.67 19.97 5.30
N ILE A 36 -23.43 19.81 6.38
CA ILE A 36 -23.33 18.63 7.26
C ILE A 36 -23.52 17.31 6.49
N ARG A 37 -24.44 17.28 5.52
CA ARG A 37 -24.65 16.10 4.67
C ARG A 37 -23.46 15.84 3.75
N LEU A 38 -22.95 16.88 3.06
CA LEU A 38 -21.78 16.75 2.19
C LEU A 38 -20.55 16.29 2.98
N ASP A 39 -20.31 16.84 4.17
CA ASP A 39 -19.19 16.47 5.03
C ASP A 39 -19.28 15.02 5.54
N ARG A 40 -20.50 14.46 5.64
CA ARG A 40 -20.67 13.04 5.94
C ARG A 40 -20.29 12.20 4.73
N MET A 41 -20.79 12.55 3.54
CA MET A 41 -20.47 11.83 2.31
C MET A 41 -18.98 11.88 2.00
N GLU A 42 -18.34 13.02 2.23
CA GLU A 42 -16.90 13.19 2.06
C GLU A 42 -16.11 12.23 2.95
N ARG A 43 -16.50 12.12 4.23
CA ARG A 43 -15.91 11.15 5.16
C ARG A 43 -16.10 9.71 4.70
N GLU A 44 -17.29 9.34 4.25
CA GLU A 44 -17.56 7.99 3.73
C GLU A 44 -16.66 7.65 2.52
N VAL A 45 -16.43 8.63 1.63
CA VAL A 45 -15.52 8.48 0.49
C VAL A 45 -14.08 8.33 0.95
N LEU A 46 -13.62 9.16 1.89
CA LEU A 46 -12.26 9.10 2.43
C LEU A 46 -12.00 7.77 3.16
N ASP A 47 -12.93 7.33 4.01
CA ASP A 47 -12.85 6.03 4.69
C ASP A 47 -12.74 4.88 3.68
N ARG A 48 -13.47 4.97 2.55
CA ARG A 48 -13.38 3.96 1.48
C ARG A 48 -12.03 4.00 0.76
N ILE A 49 -11.50 5.19 0.50
CA ILE A 49 -10.16 5.36 -0.09
C ILE A 49 -9.12 4.71 0.83
N ASP A 50 -9.14 4.99 2.13
CA ASP A 50 -8.18 4.44 3.09
C ASP A 50 -8.24 2.90 3.13
N LEU A 51 -9.45 2.32 3.14
CA LEU A 51 -9.63 0.86 3.08
C LEU A 51 -9.05 0.26 1.80
N LEU A 52 -9.26 0.89 0.65
CA LEU A 52 -8.74 0.43 -0.63
C LEU A 52 -7.22 0.55 -0.73
N GLN A 53 -6.64 1.63 -0.20
CA GLN A 53 -5.19 1.81 -0.12
C GLN A 53 -4.56 0.71 0.74
N ALA A 54 -5.16 0.42 1.91
CA ALA A 54 -4.71 -0.67 2.78
C ALA A 54 -4.81 -2.04 2.10
N GLU A 55 -5.90 -2.31 1.39
CA GLU A 55 -6.09 -3.55 0.63
C GLU A 55 -5.05 -3.68 -0.50
N ALA A 56 -4.83 -2.61 -1.26
CA ALA A 56 -3.83 -2.60 -2.33
C ALA A 56 -2.43 -2.88 -1.79
N CYS A 57 -2.02 -2.26 -0.67
CA CYS A 57 -0.72 -2.55 -0.04
C CYS A 57 -0.57 -4.01 0.42
N GLY A 58 -1.68 -4.74 0.62
CA GLY A 58 -1.70 -6.16 0.94
C GLY A 58 -1.78 -7.10 -0.26
N THR A 59 -1.97 -6.59 -1.47
CA THR A 59 -2.27 -7.38 -2.67
C THR A 59 -1.14 -7.31 -3.69
N LEU A 60 -0.82 -8.45 -4.32
CA LEU A 60 0.18 -8.48 -5.39
C LEU A 60 -0.36 -7.88 -6.70
N ALA A 61 0.38 -6.93 -7.25
CA ALA A 61 0.29 -6.51 -8.64
C ALA A 61 0.76 -7.64 -9.56
N THR A 62 -0.02 -7.90 -10.59
CA THR A 62 0.26 -8.93 -11.61
C THR A 62 0.21 -8.36 -13.02
N SER A 63 0.26 -7.02 -13.13
CA SER A 63 0.21 -6.29 -14.40
C SER A 63 0.93 -4.95 -14.26
N PRO A 64 1.38 -4.33 -15.36
CA PRO A 64 1.97 -2.99 -15.34
C PRO A 64 1.04 -1.93 -14.73
N ALA A 65 -0.25 -1.99 -15.02
CA ALA A 65 -1.24 -1.09 -14.42
C ALA A 65 -1.31 -1.26 -12.90
N GLY A 66 -1.28 -2.50 -12.40
CA GLY A 66 -1.19 -2.79 -10.97
C GLY A 66 0.11 -2.27 -10.35
N ALA A 67 1.24 -2.40 -11.06
CA ALA A 67 2.53 -1.88 -10.61
C ALA A 67 2.50 -0.35 -10.47
N MET A 68 1.91 0.36 -11.43
CA MET A 68 1.75 1.82 -11.36
C MET A 68 0.94 2.26 -10.14
N VAL A 69 -0.16 1.57 -9.84
CA VAL A 69 -0.97 1.86 -8.64
C VAL A 69 -0.14 1.66 -7.37
N GLN A 70 0.61 0.55 -7.26
CA GLN A 70 1.49 0.31 -6.11
C GLN A 70 2.58 1.39 -5.97
N THR A 71 3.19 1.82 -7.07
CA THR A 71 4.18 2.91 -7.05
C THR A 71 3.57 4.23 -6.56
N MET A 72 2.34 4.55 -6.99
CA MET A 72 1.64 5.74 -6.50
C MET A 72 1.35 5.66 -5.00
N LEU A 73 0.91 4.49 -4.51
CA LEU A 73 0.68 4.27 -3.09
C LEU A 73 1.97 4.37 -2.29
N ALA A 74 3.07 3.83 -2.81
CA ALA A 74 4.38 3.96 -2.19
C ALA A 74 4.81 5.43 -2.06
N TYR A 75 4.59 6.25 -3.09
CA TYR A 75 4.86 7.68 -3.01
C TYR A 75 4.00 8.39 -1.96
N ASP A 76 2.70 8.10 -1.91
CA ASP A 76 1.79 8.67 -0.90
C ASP A 76 2.20 8.28 0.53
N LEU A 77 2.51 7.00 0.75
CA LEU A 77 2.98 6.49 2.05
C LEU A 77 4.32 7.11 2.46
N ALA A 78 5.25 7.30 1.52
CA ALA A 78 6.51 7.97 1.78
C ALA A 78 6.30 9.44 2.19
N ASN A 79 5.42 10.17 1.49
CA ASN A 79 5.09 11.54 1.90
C ASN A 79 4.45 11.59 3.29
N LYS A 80 3.52 10.66 3.60
CA LYS A 80 2.93 10.53 4.94
C LYS A 80 4.01 10.30 6.02
N LEU A 81 5.00 9.46 5.73
CA LEU A 81 6.16 9.22 6.61
C LEU A 81 6.98 10.49 6.87
N TYR A 82 7.19 11.35 5.87
CA TYR A 82 8.01 12.56 5.99
C TYR A 82 7.27 13.78 6.53
N GLU A 83 5.99 13.95 6.19
CA GLU A 83 5.24 15.18 6.49
C GLU A 83 4.34 15.05 7.73
N PHE A 84 3.89 13.83 8.07
CA PHE A 84 2.75 13.66 8.97
C PHE A 84 2.96 12.68 10.12
N ILE A 85 4.12 12.03 10.24
CA ILE A 85 4.44 11.25 11.45
C ILE A 85 5.08 12.20 12.46
N PRO A 86 4.42 12.46 13.61
CA PRO A 86 5.04 13.21 14.70
C PRO A 86 6.31 12.52 15.19
N ASP A 87 7.32 13.28 15.62
CA ASP A 87 8.58 12.72 16.17
C ASP A 87 8.35 11.77 17.36
N ASP A 88 7.21 11.89 18.04
CA ASP A 88 6.78 11.06 19.17
C ASP A 88 5.80 9.93 18.80
N ALA A 89 5.57 9.69 17.51
CA ALA A 89 4.70 8.62 17.06
C ALA A 89 5.15 7.26 17.62
N PRO A 90 4.21 6.40 18.06
CA PRO A 90 4.56 5.08 18.54
C PRO A 90 5.33 4.28 17.49
N ALA A 91 6.42 3.62 17.89
CA ALA A 91 7.28 2.85 16.98
C ALA A 91 6.52 1.79 16.14
N TYR A 92 5.39 1.29 16.65
CA TYR A 92 4.57 0.31 15.93
C TYR A 92 3.85 0.91 14.70
N GLU A 93 3.50 2.21 14.73
CA GLU A 93 2.83 2.92 13.62
C GLU A 93 3.82 3.19 12.50
N VAL A 94 5.00 3.74 12.83
CA VAL A 94 6.11 3.92 11.89
C VAL A 94 6.47 2.59 11.22
N SER A 95 6.58 1.52 12.02
CA SER A 95 6.86 0.17 11.50
C SER A 95 5.74 -0.37 10.61
N ALA A 96 4.48 -0.04 10.88
CA ALA A 96 3.34 -0.44 10.05
C ALA A 96 3.39 0.25 8.67
N LEU A 97 3.67 1.56 8.65
CA LEU A 97 3.81 2.33 7.42
C LEU A 97 5.00 1.87 6.57
N LEU A 98 6.17 1.67 7.18
CA LEU A 98 7.35 1.14 6.49
C LEU A 98 7.07 -0.24 5.87
N ARG A 99 6.39 -1.13 6.59
CA ARG A 99 5.95 -2.43 6.04
C ARG A 99 5.05 -2.28 4.82
N ALA A 100 4.08 -1.37 4.87
CA ALA A 100 3.13 -1.16 3.77
C ALA A 100 3.85 -0.61 2.53
N LEU A 101 4.71 0.40 2.72
CA LEU A 101 5.55 0.98 1.68
C LEU A 101 6.40 -0.08 0.98
N THR A 102 7.11 -0.88 1.76
CA THR A 102 7.96 -1.93 1.26
C THR A 102 7.19 -3.01 0.47
N ARG A 103 6.02 -3.43 0.95
CA ARG A 103 5.18 -4.41 0.22
C ARG A 103 4.70 -3.87 -1.12
N ALA A 104 4.26 -2.61 -1.16
CA ALA A 104 3.82 -1.97 -2.39
C ALA A 104 4.96 -1.92 -3.44
N LEU A 105 6.16 -1.48 -3.03
CA LEU A 105 7.32 -1.38 -3.92
C LEU A 105 7.75 -2.74 -4.48
N TYR A 106 7.88 -3.77 -3.63
CA TYR A 106 8.29 -5.09 -4.11
C TYR A 106 7.25 -5.70 -5.04
N SER A 107 5.96 -5.53 -4.71
CA SER A 107 4.90 -5.96 -5.59
C SER A 107 4.94 -5.26 -6.96
N ALA A 108 5.33 -3.99 -7.01
CA ALA A 108 5.50 -3.28 -8.28
C ALA A 108 6.69 -3.82 -9.07
N VAL A 109 7.82 -4.04 -8.40
CA VAL A 109 9.05 -4.58 -9.02
C VAL A 109 8.82 -5.99 -9.55
N ASP A 110 8.16 -6.87 -8.80
CA ASP A 110 7.81 -8.23 -9.26
C ASP A 110 6.94 -8.21 -10.52
N ALA A 111 5.95 -7.32 -10.57
CA ALA A 111 5.09 -7.17 -11.74
C ALA A 111 5.86 -6.64 -12.96
N ILE A 112 6.82 -5.72 -12.73
CA ILE A 112 7.71 -5.20 -13.79
C ILE A 112 8.62 -6.31 -14.28
N ALA A 113 9.31 -7.03 -13.38
CA ALA A 113 10.17 -8.17 -13.67
C ALA A 113 9.42 -9.25 -14.48
N ALA A 114 8.20 -9.61 -14.07
CA ALA A 114 7.37 -10.56 -14.81
C ALA A 114 7.00 -10.08 -16.22
N THR A 115 6.95 -8.77 -16.44
CA THR A 115 6.62 -8.17 -17.74
C THR A 115 7.85 -7.98 -18.63
N THR A 116 8.98 -7.57 -18.06
CA THR A 116 10.22 -7.25 -18.80
C THR A 116 11.16 -8.44 -18.93
N GLY A 117 11.02 -9.46 -18.08
CA GLY A 117 11.95 -10.58 -17.95
C GLY A 117 13.23 -10.26 -17.16
N GLU A 118 13.30 -9.08 -16.56
CA GLU A 118 14.45 -8.64 -15.75
C GLU A 118 14.36 -9.18 -14.31
N ASP A 119 15.50 -9.45 -13.68
CA ASP A 119 15.54 -9.88 -12.28
C ASP A 119 15.22 -8.71 -11.32
N PRO A 120 14.39 -8.90 -10.28
CA PRO A 120 14.06 -7.86 -9.31
C PRO A 120 15.26 -7.15 -8.66
N ASN A 121 16.38 -7.83 -8.43
CA ASN A 121 17.55 -7.20 -7.81
C ASN A 121 18.27 -6.28 -8.80
N SER A 122 18.24 -6.59 -10.09
CA SER A 122 18.74 -5.69 -11.14
C SER A 122 17.93 -4.39 -11.25
N LEU A 123 16.67 -4.43 -10.79
CA LEU A 123 15.77 -3.29 -10.67
C LEU A 123 15.91 -2.56 -9.31
N GLY A 124 16.82 -3.02 -8.43
CA GLY A 124 17.14 -2.37 -7.15
C GLY A 124 16.19 -2.71 -6.01
N ALA A 125 15.47 -3.84 -6.05
CA ALA A 125 14.50 -4.24 -5.02
C ALA A 125 15.07 -4.22 -3.57
N ASP A 126 16.34 -4.59 -3.44
CA ASP A 126 17.11 -4.70 -2.21
C ASP A 126 17.37 -3.36 -1.52
N HIS A 127 17.23 -2.22 -2.21
CA HIS A 127 17.30 -0.89 -1.60
C HIS A 127 16.03 -0.49 -0.84
N PHE A 128 14.90 -1.16 -1.10
CA PHE A 128 13.59 -0.77 -0.57
C PHE A 128 13.14 -1.58 0.65
N MET A 129 13.99 -2.49 1.14
CA MET A 129 13.72 -3.36 2.28
C MET A 129 14.84 -3.31 3.31
N ALA A 130 14.51 -2.95 4.55
CA ALA A 130 15.35 -3.34 5.68
C ALA A 130 15.39 -4.88 5.72
N ARG A 131 16.61 -5.45 5.74
CA ARG A 131 16.88 -6.89 5.61
C ARG A 131 15.99 -7.79 6.48
N GLU A 132 15.67 -7.32 7.69
CA GLU A 132 14.84 -8.01 8.67
C GLU A 132 13.36 -8.15 8.29
N TRP A 133 12.89 -7.42 7.27
CA TRP A 133 11.51 -7.46 6.76
C TRP A 133 11.41 -8.22 5.44
N HIS A 134 12.54 -8.64 4.84
CA HIS A 134 12.60 -9.30 3.54
C HIS A 134 11.90 -10.67 3.56
N PRO A 135 10.85 -10.92 2.74
CA PRO A 135 10.08 -12.16 2.82
C PRO A 135 10.93 -13.42 2.57
N PHE A 136 11.97 -13.33 1.72
CA PHE A 136 12.91 -14.45 1.53
C PHE A 136 13.75 -14.74 2.79
N HIS A 137 14.15 -13.71 3.56
CA HIS A 137 14.87 -13.88 4.83
C HIS A 137 13.94 -14.25 6.00
N LEU A 138 12.65 -13.88 5.93
CA LEU A 138 11.64 -14.34 6.87
C LEU A 138 11.36 -15.85 6.71
N CYS A 139 11.43 -16.38 5.49
CA CYS A 139 11.33 -17.83 5.23
C CYS A 139 12.55 -18.59 5.76
N GLU A 140 13.76 -18.05 5.60
CA GLU A 140 14.99 -18.63 6.18
C GLU A 140 14.90 -18.71 7.71
N ARG A 141 14.46 -17.64 8.39
CA ARG A 141 14.25 -17.63 9.84
C ARG A 141 13.15 -18.58 10.31
N ALA A 142 12.09 -18.78 9.52
CA ALA A 142 11.02 -19.74 9.81
C ALA A 142 11.50 -21.20 9.63
N GLY A 143 12.37 -21.44 8.65
CA GLY A 143 13.07 -22.72 8.47
C GLY A 143 14.02 -23.02 9.62
N GLU A 144 14.85 -22.06 10.04
CA GLU A 144 15.79 -22.20 11.15
C GLU A 144 15.10 -22.47 12.50
N ARG A 145 13.92 -21.87 12.74
CA ARG A 145 13.10 -22.14 13.93
C ARG A 145 12.43 -23.51 13.91
N SER A 146 12.09 -24.04 12.73
CA SER A 146 11.52 -25.40 12.62
C SER A 146 12.57 -26.49 12.83
N SER A 147 13.80 -26.27 12.34
CA SER A 147 14.93 -27.20 12.54
C SER A 147 15.36 -27.30 14.00
N THR A 148 15.44 -26.17 14.71
CA THR A 148 15.82 -26.13 16.14
C THR A 148 14.76 -26.69 17.08
N GLN A 149 13.52 -26.86 16.63
CA GLN A 149 12.43 -27.42 17.42
C GLN A 149 12.25 -28.94 17.18
N HIS A 150 12.72 -29.46 16.05
CA HIS A 150 12.85 -30.91 15.82
C HIS A 150 14.05 -31.52 16.55
N GLU A 151 15.18 -30.81 16.65
CA GLU A 151 16.35 -31.29 17.40
C GLU A 151 16.17 -31.28 18.93
N LYS A 152 15.18 -30.55 19.47
CA LYS A 152 14.86 -30.56 20.90
C LYS A 152 13.82 -31.61 21.31
N ASN A 153 13.19 -32.26 20.34
CA ASN A 153 12.15 -33.28 20.54
C ASN A 153 12.56 -34.66 19.98
N ALA A 154 13.82 -34.83 19.55
CA ALA A 154 14.46 -36.09 19.20
C ALA A 154 15.48 -36.47 20.28
#